data_AF-A0A930Y906-F1
#
_entry.id   AF-A0A930Y906-F1
#
_cell.length_a   1.000
_cell.length_b   1.000
_cell.length_c   1.000
_cell.angle_alpha   90.00
_cell.angle_beta   90.00
_cell.angle_gamma   90.00
#
_symmetry.space_group_name_H-M   'P 1'
#
loop_
_entity.id
_entity.type
_entity.pdbx_description
1 polymer ?
#
loop_
_entity_poly.entity_id
_entity_poly.type
_entity_poly.pdbx_seq_one_letter_code
_entity_poly.pdbx_strand_id
1 'polypeptide(L)'
;MLDQDSAIALLTVTAEAEATVALVGDRAQLPAVGRGGVLDMAAALTTGSGGTVYDMDSVYRFADPAYADLTLRLRAGQEPERLFDRLHALGLVRLHRRVEDRREDIAASAAGAIEGKRSVAVTVATNDEARALNQLIRAQRVARAEVDDTTTVAGSDGLPIGRGDVITTRKNDNALEVANRQAWTVQGVGNDGTVWAIENAGPLKHRRSVALPSSYVGEHVHLGYAATAYGVQGVTTTTAHTQLSEALDAAGVYVGMTRGRDSNVLHIVAEDDLDEAREKFIGALQLDRADRGLRMATADAQAAVAGLAAEGPVKFVNDERARLVAVIAQAEREAARWERAAGLLSAQAETHAREEAATRDALTVAEAHLTSVQCEAMESLLPHAVADGQAYIDAYERQADAWDESNSVGRLGRRAANRRLEAVSTEAHEA
;
A
#
# COMPACT_ATOMS: atom_id res chain seq x y z
N MET A 1 26.15 -26.07 -13.31
CA MET A 1 25.82 -24.86 -14.10
C MET A 1 27.12 -24.33 -14.65
N LEU A 2 27.14 -23.87 -15.90
CA LEU A 2 28.36 -23.47 -16.59
C LEU A 2 28.26 -22.00 -16.98
N ASP A 3 29.00 -21.13 -16.30
CA ASP A 3 29.17 -19.72 -16.65
C ASP A 3 30.20 -19.57 -17.80
N GLN A 4 30.28 -18.38 -18.39
CA GLN A 4 31.18 -18.12 -19.52
C GLN A 4 32.66 -18.32 -19.21
N ASP A 5 33.15 -17.91 -18.03
CA ASP A 5 34.58 -18.02 -17.71
C ASP A 5 34.97 -19.49 -17.53
N SER A 6 34.13 -20.25 -16.81
CA SER A 6 34.27 -21.70 -16.67
C SER A 6 34.14 -22.43 -18.02
N ALA A 7 33.24 -21.97 -18.90
CA ALA A 7 33.08 -22.54 -20.23
C ALA A 7 34.32 -22.32 -21.11
N ILE A 8 34.89 -21.11 -21.09
CA ILE A 8 36.12 -20.80 -21.81
C ILE A 8 37.24 -21.72 -21.33
N ALA A 9 37.45 -21.81 -20.01
CA ALA A 9 38.48 -22.67 -19.45
C ALA A 9 38.29 -24.14 -19.86
N LEU A 10 37.06 -24.67 -19.74
CA LEU A 10 36.74 -26.05 -20.13
C LEU A 10 36.99 -26.27 -21.63
N LEU A 11 36.48 -25.39 -22.48
CA LEU A 11 36.57 -25.54 -23.93
C LEU A 11 38.01 -25.42 -24.44
N THR A 12 38.81 -24.53 -23.84
CA THR A 12 40.25 -24.42 -24.13
C THR A 12 40.97 -25.74 -23.83
N VAL A 13 40.80 -26.28 -22.62
CA VAL A 13 41.44 -27.56 -22.24
C VAL A 13 40.99 -28.70 -23.14
N THR A 14 39.70 -28.75 -23.49
CA THR A 14 39.20 -29.81 -24.37
C THR A 14 39.71 -29.67 -25.80
N ALA A 15 39.92 -28.44 -26.29
CA ALA A 15 40.52 -28.21 -27.60
C ALA A 15 42.00 -28.60 -27.62
N GLU A 16 42.76 -28.26 -26.58
CA GLU A 16 44.17 -28.65 -26.42
C GLU A 16 44.34 -30.17 -26.30
N ALA A 17 43.38 -30.85 -25.66
CA ALA A 17 43.37 -32.29 -25.49
C ALA A 17 42.73 -33.06 -26.67
N GLU A 18 42.29 -32.36 -27.73
CA GLU A 18 41.53 -32.93 -28.86
C GLU A 18 40.31 -33.76 -28.44
N ALA A 19 39.67 -33.37 -27.33
CA ALA A 19 38.52 -34.05 -26.76
C ALA A 19 37.20 -33.52 -27.32
N THR A 20 36.20 -34.40 -27.44
CA THR A 20 34.83 -34.01 -27.82
C THR A 20 34.02 -33.66 -26.58
N VAL A 21 33.28 -32.55 -26.64
CA VAL A 21 32.42 -32.06 -25.55
C VAL A 21 30.95 -32.18 -25.94
N ALA A 22 30.15 -32.80 -25.07
CA ALA A 22 28.70 -32.77 -25.15
C ALA A 22 28.14 -31.97 -23.97
N LEU A 23 27.45 -30.87 -24.24
CA LEU A 23 26.78 -30.06 -23.22
C LEU A 23 25.36 -30.58 -23.00
N VAL A 24 25.04 -30.92 -21.75
CA VAL A 24 23.72 -31.41 -21.34
C VAL A 24 23.18 -30.53 -20.23
N GLY A 25 21.93 -30.09 -20.37
CA GLY A 25 21.26 -29.30 -19.35
C GLY A 25 19.85 -28.90 -19.75
N ASP A 26 19.14 -28.27 -18.81
CA ASP A 26 17.78 -27.78 -19.03
C ASP A 26 17.78 -26.26 -19.18
N ARG A 27 17.52 -25.79 -20.40
CA ARG A 27 17.49 -24.38 -20.80
C ARG A 27 16.37 -23.56 -20.14
N ALA A 28 15.42 -24.22 -19.48
CA ALA A 28 14.35 -23.55 -18.75
C ALA A 28 14.63 -23.41 -17.25
N GLN A 29 15.69 -24.05 -16.74
CA GLN A 29 16.15 -23.82 -15.37
C GLN A 29 16.90 -22.49 -15.27
N LEU A 30 17.22 -22.14 -14.03
CA LEU A 30 17.97 -20.93 -13.72
C LEU A 30 19.33 -20.90 -14.46
N PRO A 31 19.70 -19.73 -15.00
CA PRO A 31 20.95 -19.52 -15.70
C PRO A 31 22.14 -19.63 -14.76
N ALA A 32 23.35 -19.80 -15.29
CA ALA A 32 24.55 -19.91 -14.46
C ALA A 32 24.74 -18.67 -13.56
N VAL A 33 25.14 -18.89 -12.31
CA VAL A 33 25.52 -17.79 -11.41
C VAL A 33 26.83 -17.18 -11.94
N GLY A 34 26.79 -15.91 -12.37
CA GLY A 34 27.95 -15.22 -12.96
C GLY A 34 27.59 -14.51 -14.27
N ARG A 35 28.56 -14.37 -15.17
CA ARG A 35 28.34 -13.75 -16.49
C ARG A 35 27.59 -14.70 -17.42
N GLY A 36 26.26 -14.76 -17.30
CA GLY A 36 25.33 -15.46 -18.19
C GLY A 36 25.54 -16.98 -18.33
N GLY A 37 24.48 -17.70 -18.70
CA GLY A 37 24.57 -19.12 -19.03
C GLY A 37 25.07 -19.38 -20.46
N VAL A 38 25.90 -20.41 -20.66
CA VAL A 38 26.44 -20.74 -22.00
C VAL A 38 25.59 -21.73 -22.80
N LEU A 39 24.63 -22.41 -22.17
CA LEU A 39 23.91 -23.51 -22.83
C LEU A 39 23.01 -23.03 -23.98
N ASP A 40 22.31 -21.90 -23.80
CA ASP A 40 21.52 -21.28 -24.88
C ASP A 40 22.40 -20.78 -26.02
N MET A 41 23.57 -20.20 -25.70
CA MET A 41 24.54 -19.76 -26.71
C MET A 41 25.08 -20.94 -27.51
N ALA A 42 25.46 -22.02 -26.82
CA ALA A 42 25.93 -23.25 -27.45
C ALA A 42 24.87 -23.84 -28.38
N ALA A 43 23.62 -23.95 -27.93
CA ALA A 43 22.53 -24.45 -28.75
C ALA A 43 22.32 -23.60 -30.02
N ALA A 44 22.36 -22.27 -29.90
CA ALA A 44 22.23 -21.35 -31.03
C ALA A 44 23.41 -21.48 -32.01
N LEU A 45 24.64 -21.53 -31.52
CA LEU A 45 25.86 -21.63 -32.33
C LEU A 45 25.98 -22.99 -33.03
N THR A 46 25.62 -24.09 -32.33
CA THR A 46 25.58 -25.43 -32.91
C THR A 46 24.57 -25.48 -34.06
N THR A 47 23.36 -24.97 -33.84
CA THR A 47 22.32 -24.92 -34.88
C THR A 47 22.75 -24.04 -36.06
N GLY A 48 23.31 -22.86 -35.79
CA GLY A 48 23.78 -21.93 -36.83
C GLY A 48 24.95 -22.47 -37.66
N SER A 49 25.77 -23.34 -37.07
CA SER A 49 26.88 -24.02 -37.74
C SER A 49 26.46 -25.32 -38.46
N GLY A 50 25.17 -25.65 -38.51
CA GLY A 50 24.65 -26.89 -39.11
C GLY A 50 24.81 -28.15 -38.25
N GLY A 51 25.18 -27.99 -36.98
CA GLY A 51 25.20 -29.07 -35.99
C GLY A 51 23.81 -29.41 -35.47
N THR A 52 23.69 -30.57 -34.82
CA THR A 52 22.42 -31.08 -34.28
C THR A 52 22.29 -30.79 -32.79
N VAL A 53 21.17 -30.20 -32.38
CA VAL A 53 20.75 -30.10 -30.98
C VAL A 53 19.65 -31.13 -30.75
N TYR A 54 19.78 -31.92 -29.70
CA TYR A 54 18.77 -32.92 -29.31
C TYR A 54 17.96 -32.39 -28.14
N ASP A 55 16.67 -32.11 -28.37
CA ASP A 55 15.72 -31.81 -27.30
C ASP A 55 15.05 -33.10 -26.83
N MET A 56 15.17 -33.38 -25.52
CA MET A 56 14.53 -34.53 -24.87
C MET A 56 13.24 -34.09 -24.19
N ASP A 57 12.13 -34.75 -24.51
CA ASP A 57 10.78 -34.41 -24.01
C ASP A 57 10.25 -35.38 -22.95
N SER A 58 10.91 -36.53 -22.76
CA SER A 58 10.43 -37.60 -21.90
C SER A 58 10.97 -37.46 -20.47
N VAL A 59 10.07 -37.27 -19.49
CA VAL A 59 10.42 -37.08 -18.08
C VAL A 59 10.06 -38.33 -17.26
N TYR A 60 11.07 -39.06 -16.77
CA TYR A 60 10.89 -40.33 -16.06
C TYR A 60 10.96 -40.22 -14.52
N ARG A 61 11.23 -39.04 -13.97
CA ARG A 61 11.49 -38.87 -12.53
C ARG A 61 10.24 -38.77 -11.65
N PHE A 62 9.09 -38.47 -12.23
CA PHE A 62 7.86 -38.23 -11.48
C PHE A 62 7.03 -39.52 -11.38
N ALA A 63 6.41 -39.75 -10.22
CA ALA A 63 5.55 -40.91 -10.01
C ALA A 63 4.26 -40.84 -10.84
N ASP A 64 3.73 -39.63 -11.07
CA ASP A 64 2.53 -39.38 -11.85
C ASP A 64 2.89 -38.88 -13.28
N PRO A 65 2.56 -39.64 -14.34
CA PRO A 65 2.75 -39.21 -15.72
C PRO A 65 1.96 -37.94 -16.09
N ALA A 66 0.79 -37.71 -15.49
CA ALA A 66 0.01 -36.51 -15.73
C ALA A 66 0.72 -35.27 -15.16
N TYR A 67 1.40 -35.43 -14.02
CA TYR A 67 2.26 -34.40 -13.47
C TYR A 67 3.48 -34.13 -14.35
N ALA A 68 4.09 -35.18 -14.92
CA ALA A 68 5.20 -35.04 -15.84
C ALA A 68 4.86 -34.12 -17.04
N ASP A 69 3.70 -34.31 -17.68
CA ASP A 69 3.22 -33.43 -18.76
C ASP A 69 3.05 -31.97 -18.30
N LEU A 70 2.51 -31.76 -17.08
CA LEU A 70 2.36 -30.42 -16.52
C LEU A 70 3.71 -29.72 -16.32
N THR A 71 4.75 -30.46 -15.95
CA THR A 71 6.08 -29.86 -15.80
C THR A 71 6.65 -29.39 -17.15
N LEU A 72 6.32 -30.05 -18.26
CA LEU A 72 6.71 -29.59 -19.61
C LEU A 72 5.97 -28.31 -20.01
N ARG A 73 4.69 -28.18 -19.64
CA ARG A 73 3.94 -26.93 -19.85
C ARG A 73 4.46 -25.79 -18.98
N LEU A 74 4.76 -26.08 -17.71
CA LEU A 74 5.40 -25.13 -16.79
C LEU A 74 6.77 -24.69 -17.31
N ARG A 75 7.55 -25.62 -17.86
CA ARG A 75 8.83 -25.35 -18.53
C ARG A 75 8.69 -24.38 -19.70
N ALA A 76 7.64 -24.57 -20.53
CA ALA A 76 7.35 -23.72 -21.67
C ALA A 76 6.79 -22.35 -21.27
N GLY A 77 6.11 -22.25 -20.12
CA GLY A 77 5.43 -21.03 -19.67
C GLY A 77 4.21 -20.66 -20.53
N GLN A 78 3.62 -21.63 -21.23
CA GLN A 78 2.47 -21.42 -22.11
C GLN A 78 1.16 -21.61 -21.34
N GLU A 79 0.15 -20.80 -21.69
CA GLU A 79 -1.21 -20.88 -21.12
C GLU A 79 -1.24 -20.91 -19.58
N PRO A 80 -0.64 -19.91 -18.90
CA PRO A 80 -0.45 -19.94 -17.44
C PRO A 80 -1.75 -20.05 -16.65
N GLU A 81 -2.86 -19.51 -17.18
CA GLU A 81 -4.20 -19.68 -16.61
C GLU A 81 -4.63 -21.15 -16.55
N ARG A 82 -4.53 -21.87 -17.67
CA ARG A 82 -4.89 -23.29 -17.75
C ARG A 82 -3.97 -24.15 -16.89
N LEU A 83 -2.70 -23.78 -16.81
CA LEU A 83 -1.73 -24.46 -15.96
C LEU A 83 -2.10 -24.30 -14.48
N PHE A 84 -2.45 -23.08 -14.05
CA PHE A 84 -2.92 -22.82 -12.69
C PHE A 84 -4.17 -23.65 -12.37
N ASP A 85 -5.19 -23.59 -13.22
CA ASP A 85 -6.44 -24.33 -13.04
C ASP A 85 -6.18 -25.83 -12.88
N ARG A 86 -5.25 -26.37 -13.67
CA ARG A 86 -4.91 -27.79 -13.62
C ARG A 86 -4.13 -28.15 -12.36
N LEU A 87 -3.18 -27.31 -11.92
CA LEU A 87 -2.46 -27.52 -10.65
C LEU A 87 -3.41 -27.47 -9.46
N HIS A 88 -4.35 -26.52 -9.47
CA HIS A 88 -5.38 -26.40 -8.43
C HIS A 88 -6.32 -27.62 -8.43
N ALA A 89 -6.80 -28.06 -9.59
CA ALA A 89 -7.65 -29.25 -9.71
C ALA A 89 -6.99 -30.55 -9.22
N LEU A 90 -5.65 -30.64 -9.28
CA LEU A 90 -4.88 -31.75 -8.73
C LEU A 90 -4.58 -31.60 -7.23
N GLY A 91 -5.05 -30.54 -6.58
CA GLY A 91 -4.79 -30.26 -5.16
C GLY A 91 -3.33 -29.87 -4.87
N LEU A 92 -2.60 -29.40 -5.88
CA LEU A 92 -1.19 -29.01 -5.79
C LEU A 92 -1.00 -27.52 -5.51
N VAL A 93 -2.08 -26.76 -5.42
CA VAL A 93 -2.09 -25.35 -4.99
C VAL A 93 -2.72 -25.27 -3.60
N ARG A 94 -2.01 -24.65 -2.66
CA ARG A 94 -2.50 -24.36 -1.31
C ARG A 94 -2.62 -22.85 -1.15
N LEU A 95 -3.84 -22.39 -0.89
CA LEU A 95 -4.13 -20.99 -0.59
C LEU A 95 -4.01 -20.72 0.90
N HIS A 96 -3.58 -19.51 1.22
CA HIS A 96 -3.36 -19.02 2.57
C HIS A 96 -3.87 -17.59 2.67
N ARG A 97 -4.47 -17.23 3.80
CA ARG A 97 -4.92 -15.85 4.04
C ARG A 97 -3.76 -14.91 4.35
N ARG A 98 -2.78 -15.39 5.11
CA ARG A 98 -1.64 -14.58 5.56
C ARG A 98 -0.31 -15.27 5.29
N VAL A 99 0.75 -14.47 5.28
CA VAL A 99 2.12 -14.93 5.08
C VAL A 99 2.53 -15.89 6.21
N GLU A 100 2.09 -15.64 7.43
CA GLU A 100 2.38 -16.45 8.61
C GLU A 100 1.71 -17.82 8.50
N ASP A 101 0.42 -17.88 8.15
CA ASP A 101 -0.34 -19.13 7.98
C ASP A 101 0.34 -20.04 6.94
N ARG A 102 0.79 -19.44 5.83
CA ARG A 102 1.55 -20.15 4.80
C ARG A 102 2.85 -20.74 5.35
N ARG A 103 3.62 -19.95 6.09
CA ARG A 103 4.92 -20.39 6.61
C ARG A 103 4.75 -21.51 7.63
N GLU A 104 3.72 -21.44 8.46
CA GLU A 104 3.37 -22.48 9.42
C GLU A 104 2.95 -23.78 8.72
N ASP A 105 2.11 -23.72 7.69
CA ASP A 105 1.70 -24.90 6.90
C ASP A 105 2.88 -25.55 6.19
N ILE A 106 3.74 -24.76 5.52
CA ILE A 106 4.98 -25.26 4.90
C ILE A 106 5.86 -25.93 5.96
N ALA A 107 6.05 -25.28 7.12
CA ALA A 107 6.90 -25.81 8.17
C ALA A 107 6.37 -27.12 8.76
N ALA A 108 5.07 -27.19 9.04
CA ALA A 108 4.40 -28.39 9.55
C ALA A 108 4.45 -29.55 8.54
N SER A 109 4.20 -29.26 7.26
CA SER A 109 4.27 -30.22 6.16
C SER A 109 5.68 -30.76 5.95
N ALA A 110 6.69 -29.89 5.95
CA ALA A 110 8.08 -30.28 5.82
C ALA A 110 8.56 -31.13 7.00
N ALA A 111 8.26 -30.71 8.24
CA ALA A 111 8.56 -31.49 9.44
C ALA A 111 7.89 -32.87 9.40
N GLY A 112 6.61 -32.94 9.04
CA GLY A 112 5.89 -34.22 8.91
C GLY A 112 6.42 -35.13 7.79
N ALA A 113 6.93 -34.56 6.70
CA ALA A 113 7.61 -35.35 5.66
C ALA A 113 8.91 -35.96 6.20
N ILE A 114 9.72 -35.18 6.92
CA ILE A 114 10.99 -35.63 7.50
C ILE A 114 10.76 -36.71 8.57
N GLU A 115 9.77 -36.52 9.44
CA GLU A 115 9.32 -37.51 10.43
C GLU A 115 8.96 -38.85 9.77
N GLY A 116 8.21 -38.78 8.65
CA GLY A 116 7.88 -39.92 7.80
C GLY A 116 9.04 -40.47 6.97
N LYS A 117 10.29 -40.06 7.25
CA LYS A 117 11.52 -40.46 6.54
C LYS A 117 11.51 -40.14 5.05
N ARG A 118 10.77 -39.11 4.65
CA ARG A 118 10.76 -38.58 3.28
C ARG A 118 11.69 -37.38 3.19
N SER A 119 12.45 -37.30 2.10
CA SER A 119 13.23 -36.10 1.81
C SER A 119 12.32 -34.97 1.32
N VAL A 120 12.54 -33.76 1.80
CA VAL A 120 11.77 -32.58 1.45
C VAL A 120 12.67 -31.46 0.91
N ALA A 121 12.22 -30.76 -0.11
CA ALA A 121 12.82 -29.50 -0.56
C ALA A 121 11.81 -28.35 -0.41
N VAL A 122 12.18 -27.31 0.32
CA VAL A 122 11.38 -26.08 0.41
C VAL A 122 12.07 -24.97 -0.40
N THR A 123 11.35 -24.44 -1.39
CA THR A 123 11.87 -23.44 -2.32
C THR A 123 11.26 -22.07 -2.05
N VAL A 124 12.12 -21.05 -1.98
CA VAL A 124 11.74 -19.64 -1.81
C VAL A 124 12.50 -18.73 -2.76
N ALA A 125 12.19 -17.44 -2.79
CA ALA A 125 12.87 -16.47 -3.63
C ALA A 125 14.16 -15.96 -2.96
N THR A 126 14.13 -15.64 -1.67
CA THR A 126 15.24 -14.95 -0.97
C THR A 126 15.88 -15.76 0.16
N ASN A 127 17.12 -15.40 0.52
CA ASN A 127 17.80 -16.02 1.65
C ASN A 127 17.10 -15.71 2.99
N ASP A 128 16.47 -14.54 3.13
CA ASP A 128 15.73 -14.17 4.34
C ASP A 128 14.46 -15.01 4.50
N GLU A 129 13.73 -15.26 3.41
CA GLU A 129 12.61 -16.19 3.41
C GLU A 129 13.07 -17.60 3.77
N ALA A 130 14.22 -18.05 3.25
CA ALA A 130 14.77 -19.37 3.54
C ALA A 130 15.15 -19.49 5.01
N ARG A 131 15.82 -18.47 5.56
CA ARG A 131 16.18 -18.40 6.98
C ARG A 131 14.94 -18.46 7.88
N ALA A 132 13.89 -17.70 7.56
CA ALA A 132 12.65 -17.71 8.33
C ALA A 132 11.97 -19.09 8.32
N LEU A 133 11.88 -19.74 7.16
CA LEU A 133 11.31 -21.09 7.07
C LEU A 133 12.19 -22.16 7.72
N ASN A 134 13.52 -22.07 7.59
CA ASN A 134 14.45 -22.96 8.27
C ASN A 134 14.26 -22.91 9.79
N GLN A 135 14.13 -21.71 10.35
CA GLN A 135 13.87 -21.50 11.77
C GLN A 135 12.55 -22.14 12.20
N LEU A 136 11.47 -21.93 11.44
CA LEU A 136 10.15 -22.48 11.75
C LEU A 136 10.12 -24.01 11.62
N ILE A 137 10.71 -24.57 10.56
CA ILE A 137 10.82 -26.02 10.36
C ILE A 137 11.60 -26.63 11.52
N ARG A 138 12.75 -26.05 11.88
CA ARG A 138 13.53 -26.52 13.02
C ARG A 138 12.72 -26.46 14.33
N ALA A 139 12.03 -25.36 14.61
CA ALA A 139 11.21 -25.23 15.81
C ALA A 139 10.14 -26.34 15.91
N GLN A 140 9.48 -26.67 14.80
CA GLN A 140 8.53 -27.78 14.74
C GLN A 140 9.20 -29.14 15.02
N ARG A 141 10.41 -29.36 14.49
CA ARG A 141 11.17 -30.60 14.73
C ARG A 141 11.71 -30.72 16.16
N VAL A 142 12.08 -29.61 16.79
CA VAL A 142 12.44 -29.57 18.22
C VAL A 142 11.22 -29.90 19.08
N ALA A 143 10.05 -29.32 18.78
CA ALA A 143 8.81 -29.63 19.49
C ALA A 143 8.40 -31.12 19.39
N ARG A 144 8.81 -31.80 18.32
CA ARG A 144 8.62 -33.25 18.11
C ARG A 144 9.75 -34.12 18.65
N ALA A 145 10.75 -33.53 19.31
CA ALA A 145 11.95 -34.21 19.81
C ALA A 145 12.77 -34.94 18.73
N GLU A 146 12.67 -34.49 17.46
CA GLU A 146 13.49 -35.00 16.35
C GLU A 146 14.84 -34.30 16.23
N VAL A 147 14.91 -33.07 16.75
CA VAL A 147 16.12 -32.26 16.81
C VAL A 147 16.43 -31.99 18.28
N ASP A 148 17.69 -32.23 18.64
CA ASP A 148 18.22 -31.91 19.97
C ASP A 148 18.64 -30.44 20.01
N ASP A 149 18.00 -29.67 20.89
CA ASP A 149 18.25 -28.24 21.09
C ASP A 149 19.10 -27.95 22.35
N THR A 150 19.65 -28.98 23.00
CA THR A 150 20.43 -28.82 24.23
C THR A 150 21.89 -28.42 23.96
N THR A 151 22.49 -29.00 22.93
CA THR A 151 23.86 -28.70 22.48
C THR A 151 23.81 -28.26 21.03
N THR A 152 24.01 -26.96 20.80
CA THR A 152 23.91 -26.36 19.47
C THR A 152 25.12 -25.51 19.14
N VAL A 153 25.42 -25.38 17.85
CA VAL A 153 26.36 -24.41 17.31
C VAL A 153 25.64 -23.49 16.32
N ALA A 154 26.01 -22.21 16.26
CA ALA A 154 25.42 -21.29 15.29
C ALA A 154 25.99 -21.54 13.89
N GLY A 155 25.11 -21.68 12.89
CA GLY A 155 25.50 -21.65 11.49
C GLY A 155 25.79 -20.23 10.99
N SER A 156 26.24 -20.11 9.75
CA SER A 156 26.50 -18.85 9.05
C SER A 156 25.25 -18.01 8.80
N ASP A 157 24.07 -18.61 8.88
CA ASP A 157 22.77 -17.92 8.85
C ASP A 157 22.31 -17.44 10.25
N GLY A 158 23.13 -17.65 11.28
CA GLY A 158 22.83 -17.31 12.67
C GLY A 158 21.83 -18.25 13.34
N LEU A 159 21.40 -19.32 12.68
CA LEU A 159 20.46 -20.28 13.25
C LEU A 159 21.20 -21.36 14.05
N PRO A 160 20.63 -21.84 15.17
CA PRO A 160 21.20 -22.95 15.93
C PRO A 160 21.12 -24.24 15.12
N ILE A 161 22.20 -25.02 15.13
CA ILE A 161 22.33 -26.34 14.54
C ILE A 161 22.58 -27.33 15.66
N GLY A 162 21.71 -28.33 15.78
CA GLY A 162 21.78 -29.40 16.76
C GLY A 162 21.75 -30.79 16.13
N ARG A 163 21.83 -31.82 16.97
CA ARG A 163 21.73 -33.21 16.49
C ARG A 163 20.36 -33.45 15.86
N GLY A 164 20.35 -34.11 14.70
CA GLY A 164 19.15 -34.38 13.92
C GLY A 164 18.83 -33.30 12.89
N ASP A 165 19.50 -32.14 12.91
CA ASP A 165 19.29 -31.09 11.91
C ASP A 165 19.78 -31.50 10.52
N VAL A 166 19.13 -30.97 9.49
CA VAL A 166 19.63 -31.03 8.11
C VAL A 166 20.36 -29.73 7.81
N ILE A 167 21.61 -29.83 7.37
CA ILE A 167 22.49 -28.69 7.06
C ILE A 167 22.97 -28.76 5.61
N THR A 168 23.40 -27.63 5.07
CA THR A 168 24.12 -27.59 3.80
C THR A 168 25.40 -26.76 3.91
N THR A 169 26.45 -27.23 3.23
CA THR A 169 27.74 -26.55 3.12
C THR A 169 27.70 -25.49 2.01
N ARG A 170 28.44 -24.39 2.17
CA ARG A 170 28.40 -23.22 1.27
C ARG A 170 29.71 -22.83 0.61
N LYS A 171 30.77 -23.54 0.95
CA LYS A 171 32.10 -23.34 0.37
C LYS A 171 32.78 -24.68 0.18
N ASN A 172 33.41 -24.88 -0.97
CA ASN A 172 34.26 -26.05 -1.16
C ASN A 172 35.43 -25.98 -0.19
N ASP A 173 35.75 -27.10 0.45
CA ASP A 173 36.97 -27.28 1.23
C ASP A 173 37.51 -28.68 0.97
N ASN A 174 38.67 -28.74 0.31
CA ASN A 174 39.29 -30.00 -0.08
C ASN A 174 39.87 -30.76 1.10
N ALA A 175 40.27 -30.09 2.18
CA ALA A 175 40.82 -30.74 3.37
C ALA A 175 39.71 -31.40 4.20
N LEU A 176 38.53 -30.76 4.26
CA LEU A 176 37.33 -31.35 4.86
C LEU A 176 36.59 -32.28 3.89
N GLU A 177 37.00 -32.31 2.63
CA GLU A 177 36.42 -33.08 1.53
C GLU A 177 34.92 -32.81 1.34
N VAL A 178 34.54 -31.55 1.50
CA VAL A 178 33.17 -31.04 1.33
C VAL A 178 33.07 -30.12 0.11
N ALA A 179 31.95 -30.24 -0.60
CA ALA A 179 31.59 -29.38 -1.70
C ALA A 179 30.44 -28.45 -1.31
N ASN A 180 30.36 -27.31 -1.98
CA ASN A 180 29.27 -26.35 -1.87
C ASN A 180 27.95 -27.02 -2.28
N ARG A 181 26.89 -26.74 -1.52
CA ARG A 181 25.53 -27.28 -1.66
C ARG A 181 25.38 -28.77 -1.36
N GLN A 182 26.36 -29.41 -0.72
CA GLN A 182 26.15 -30.75 -0.17
C GLN A 182 25.26 -30.68 1.06
N ALA A 183 24.26 -31.56 1.10
CA ALA A 183 23.32 -31.68 2.21
C ALA A 183 23.75 -32.81 3.15
N TRP A 184 23.64 -32.55 4.45
CA TRP A 184 24.06 -33.46 5.51
C TRP A 184 23.03 -33.53 6.62
N THR A 185 22.98 -34.67 7.31
CA THR A 185 22.23 -34.82 8.57
C THR A 185 23.20 -34.85 9.74
N VAL A 186 23.02 -33.93 10.69
CA VAL A 186 23.86 -33.81 11.88
C VAL A 186 23.63 -35.00 12.81
N GLN A 187 24.72 -35.69 13.16
CA GLN A 187 24.73 -36.82 14.08
C GLN A 187 25.05 -36.40 15.52
N GLY A 188 25.76 -35.29 15.69
CA GLY A 188 26.12 -34.75 17.01
C GLY A 188 26.87 -33.43 16.89
N VAL A 189 26.84 -32.67 17.98
CA VAL A 189 27.59 -31.41 18.15
C VAL A 189 28.47 -31.57 19.39
N GLY A 190 29.75 -31.26 19.24
CA GLY A 190 30.76 -31.37 20.30
C GLY A 190 30.76 -30.15 21.21
N ASN A 191 31.36 -30.28 22.38
CA ASN A 191 31.52 -29.16 23.32
C ASN A 191 32.41 -28.04 22.77
N ASP A 192 33.26 -28.35 21.79
CA ASP A 192 34.10 -27.41 21.04
C ASP A 192 33.38 -26.80 19.81
N GLY A 193 32.12 -27.17 19.60
CA GLY A 193 31.29 -26.76 18.46
C GLY A 193 31.56 -27.55 17.18
N THR A 194 32.36 -28.62 17.22
CA THR A 194 32.57 -29.51 16.06
C THR A 194 31.26 -30.23 15.72
N VAL A 195 30.90 -30.27 14.44
CA VAL A 195 29.67 -30.93 13.96
C VAL A 195 30.03 -32.21 13.22
N TRP A 196 29.54 -33.35 13.71
CA TRP A 196 29.62 -34.61 12.97
C TRP A 196 28.36 -34.77 12.14
N ALA A 197 28.51 -34.97 10.83
CA ALA A 197 27.39 -35.08 9.91
C ALA A 197 27.57 -36.22 8.91
N ILE A 198 26.45 -36.79 8.46
CA ILE A 198 26.40 -37.83 7.42
C ILE A 198 25.76 -37.25 6.16
N GLU A 199 26.36 -37.51 5.00
CA GLU A 199 25.87 -37.02 3.72
C GLU A 199 24.47 -37.59 3.43
N ASN A 200 23.57 -36.72 2.99
CA ASN A 200 22.25 -37.10 2.47
C ASN A 200 22.43 -37.61 1.03
N ALA A 201 23.06 -38.77 0.90
CA ALA A 201 23.32 -39.38 -0.39
C ALA A 201 22.12 -40.19 -0.90
N GLY A 202 21.91 -40.18 -2.22
CA GLY A 202 20.93 -41.04 -2.88
C GLY A 202 21.24 -42.55 -2.67
N PRO A 203 20.29 -43.45 -2.98
CA PRO A 203 20.41 -44.88 -2.67
C PRO A 203 21.67 -45.58 -3.24
N LEU A 204 22.27 -44.99 -4.27
CA LEU A 204 23.38 -45.56 -5.05
C LEU A 204 24.77 -45.05 -4.60
N LYS A 205 24.86 -44.17 -3.61
CA LYS A 205 26.12 -43.57 -3.16
C LYS A 205 26.45 -43.97 -1.73
N HIS A 206 27.73 -44.24 -1.47
CA HIS A 206 28.23 -44.49 -0.11
C HIS A 206 28.00 -43.23 0.75
N ARG A 207 27.34 -43.40 1.90
CA ARG A 207 27.10 -42.30 2.84
C ARG A 207 28.41 -41.96 3.54
N ARG A 208 28.96 -40.79 3.23
CA ARG A 208 30.17 -40.27 3.87
C ARG A 208 29.82 -39.60 5.21
N SER A 209 30.69 -39.76 6.20
CA SER A 209 30.67 -38.95 7.43
C SER A 209 31.78 -37.91 7.41
N VAL A 210 31.50 -36.72 7.91
CA VAL A 210 32.47 -35.62 8.04
C VAL A 210 32.42 -35.02 9.45
N ALA A 211 33.55 -34.45 9.88
CA ALA A 211 33.64 -33.62 11.08
C ALA A 211 33.94 -32.19 10.63
N LEU A 212 33.00 -31.28 10.86
CA LEU A 212 33.10 -29.88 10.46
C LEU A 212 33.54 -29.06 11.68
N PRO A 213 34.72 -28.41 11.65
CA PRO A 213 35.16 -27.54 12.72
C PRO A 213 34.18 -26.38 12.94
N SER A 214 34.06 -25.90 14.17
CA SER A 214 33.15 -24.81 14.54
C SER A 214 33.38 -23.53 13.71
N SER A 215 34.62 -23.21 13.36
CA SER A 215 34.95 -22.08 12.47
C SER A 215 34.34 -22.23 11.08
N TYR A 216 34.46 -23.42 10.48
CA TYR A 216 33.85 -23.70 9.18
C TYR A 216 32.32 -23.69 9.28
N VAL A 217 31.74 -24.20 10.37
CA VAL A 217 30.29 -24.19 10.59
C VAL A 217 29.74 -22.76 10.68
N GLY A 218 30.36 -21.91 11.48
CA GLY A 218 29.93 -20.53 11.68
C GLY A 218 30.08 -19.65 10.44
N GLU A 219 30.93 -20.00 9.48
CA GLU A 219 31.14 -19.20 8.26
C GLU A 219 30.49 -19.78 7.01
N HIS A 220 30.34 -21.10 6.93
CA HIS A 220 30.08 -21.80 5.66
C HIS A 220 29.02 -22.91 5.76
N VAL A 221 28.29 -23.02 6.87
CA VAL A 221 27.22 -24.01 7.05
C VAL A 221 25.95 -23.31 7.50
N HIS A 222 24.83 -23.66 6.89
CA HIS A 222 23.51 -23.17 7.30
C HIS A 222 22.47 -24.28 7.28
N LEU A 223 21.30 -24.05 7.89
CA LEU A 223 20.21 -25.03 7.85
C LEU A 223 19.74 -25.26 6.42
N GLY A 224 19.45 -26.53 6.11
CA GLY A 224 19.22 -27.02 4.75
C GLY A 224 17.78 -27.45 4.45
N TYR A 225 16.78 -27.05 5.25
CA TYR A 225 15.38 -27.43 5.00
C TYR A 225 14.74 -26.62 3.87
N ALA A 226 15.03 -25.33 3.86
CA ALA A 226 14.58 -24.36 2.87
C ALA A 226 15.78 -23.65 2.23
N ALA A 227 15.69 -23.42 0.94
CA ALA A 227 16.69 -22.70 0.18
C ALA A 227 16.06 -21.93 -0.98
N THR A 228 16.80 -20.99 -1.54
CA THR A 228 16.39 -20.30 -2.76
C THR A 228 16.30 -21.27 -3.94
N ALA A 229 15.60 -20.88 -5.01
CA ALA A 229 15.52 -21.70 -6.22
C ALA A 229 16.92 -22.12 -6.77
N TYR A 230 17.93 -21.25 -6.70
CA TYR A 230 19.32 -21.59 -7.01
C TYR A 230 19.94 -22.61 -6.04
N GLY A 231 19.55 -22.56 -4.77
CA GLY A 231 20.04 -23.45 -3.72
C GLY A 231 19.52 -24.88 -3.85
N VAL A 232 18.28 -25.07 -4.32
CA VAL A 232 17.69 -26.40 -4.54
C VAL A 232 18.00 -26.99 -5.93
N GLN A 233 18.70 -26.25 -6.80
CA GLN A 233 18.96 -26.74 -8.16
C GLN A 233 19.79 -28.02 -8.17
N GLY A 234 19.32 -29.01 -8.93
CA GLY A 234 19.93 -30.35 -9.00
C GLY A 234 19.55 -31.27 -7.84
N VAL A 235 18.89 -30.76 -6.80
CA VAL A 235 18.35 -31.60 -5.71
C VAL A 235 17.11 -32.34 -6.21
N THR A 236 17.01 -33.62 -5.87
CA THR A 236 15.80 -34.42 -6.05
C THR A 236 15.38 -34.97 -4.70
N THR A 237 14.11 -34.77 -4.36
CA THR A 237 13.51 -35.12 -3.07
C THR A 237 12.24 -35.91 -3.27
N THR A 238 11.68 -36.43 -2.18
CA THR A 238 10.40 -37.16 -2.21
C THR A 238 9.26 -36.18 -2.45
N THR A 239 9.23 -35.10 -1.69
CA THR A 239 8.22 -34.04 -1.77
C THR A 239 8.86 -32.67 -1.84
N ALA A 240 8.22 -31.73 -2.52
CA ALA A 240 8.67 -30.34 -2.55
C ALA A 240 7.54 -29.37 -2.25
N HIS A 241 7.90 -28.25 -1.62
CA HIS A 241 7.01 -27.13 -1.33
C HIS A 241 7.64 -25.86 -1.90
N THR A 242 6.87 -25.10 -2.68
CA THR A 242 7.32 -23.85 -3.29
C THR A 242 6.50 -22.70 -2.71
N GLN A 243 7.17 -21.72 -2.11
CA GLN A 243 6.55 -20.49 -1.66
C GLN A 243 6.48 -19.51 -2.82
N LEU A 244 5.27 -19.18 -3.30
CA LEU A 244 5.11 -18.12 -4.29
C LEU A 244 5.21 -16.75 -3.60
N SER A 245 6.20 -15.95 -3.97
CA SER A 245 6.31 -14.54 -3.58
C SER A 245 6.57 -13.68 -4.82
N GLU A 246 6.42 -12.37 -4.69
CA GLU A 246 6.62 -11.41 -5.79
C GLU A 246 8.02 -11.46 -6.40
N ALA A 247 9.01 -11.93 -5.63
CA ALA A 247 10.39 -12.06 -6.07
C ALA A 247 10.71 -13.39 -6.77
N LEU A 248 9.75 -14.34 -6.83
CA LEU A 248 9.95 -15.64 -7.48
C LEU A 248 9.53 -15.56 -8.95
N ASP A 249 10.49 -15.77 -9.85
CA ASP A 249 10.29 -15.75 -11.29
C ASP A 249 9.83 -17.10 -11.86
N ALA A 250 9.56 -17.14 -13.17
CA ALA A 250 9.10 -18.34 -13.86
C ALA A 250 10.07 -19.52 -13.71
N ALA A 251 11.38 -19.25 -13.79
CA ALA A 251 12.41 -20.27 -13.62
C ALA A 251 12.46 -20.79 -12.18
N GLY A 252 12.27 -19.92 -11.19
CA GLY A 252 12.18 -20.26 -9.78
C GLY A 252 10.97 -21.14 -9.46
N VAL A 253 9.79 -20.79 -9.99
CA VAL A 253 8.58 -21.61 -9.87
C VAL A 253 8.80 -22.98 -10.53
N TYR A 254 9.31 -23.01 -11.77
CA TYR A 254 9.61 -24.27 -12.47
C TYR A 254 10.63 -25.12 -11.70
N VAL A 255 11.68 -24.50 -11.17
CA VAL A 255 12.68 -25.20 -10.36
C VAL A 255 12.02 -25.77 -9.11
N GLY A 256 11.30 -24.98 -8.31
CA GLY A 256 10.67 -25.46 -7.07
C GLY A 256 9.67 -26.58 -7.31
N MET A 257 8.83 -26.44 -8.34
CA MET A 257 7.79 -27.41 -8.72
C MET A 257 8.35 -28.66 -9.42
N THR A 258 9.66 -28.84 -9.50
CA THR A 258 10.28 -30.03 -10.11
C THR A 258 11.28 -30.73 -9.21
N ARG A 259 11.32 -30.40 -7.91
CA ARG A 259 12.24 -31.03 -6.94
C ARG A 259 11.70 -32.30 -6.32
N GLY A 260 10.39 -32.43 -6.17
CA GLY A 260 9.72 -33.59 -5.59
C GLY A 260 9.37 -34.63 -6.66
N ARG A 261 9.71 -35.89 -6.42
CA ARG A 261 9.34 -37.00 -7.33
C ARG A 261 7.89 -37.45 -7.15
N ASP A 262 7.36 -37.37 -5.92
CA ASP A 262 6.03 -37.89 -5.58
C ASP A 262 4.98 -36.77 -5.45
N SER A 263 5.37 -35.59 -4.95
CA SER A 263 4.47 -34.44 -4.78
C SER A 263 5.23 -33.12 -4.82
N ASN A 264 4.64 -32.12 -5.46
CA ASN A 264 5.15 -30.74 -5.51
C ASN A 264 3.98 -29.79 -5.26
N VAL A 265 4.04 -29.02 -4.18
CA VAL A 265 2.95 -28.15 -3.74
C VAL A 265 3.36 -26.69 -3.87
N LEU A 266 2.52 -25.88 -4.50
CA LEU A 266 2.67 -24.44 -4.59
C LEU A 266 1.83 -23.76 -3.51
N HIS A 267 2.46 -22.93 -2.68
CA HIS A 267 1.78 -22.20 -1.60
C HIS A 267 1.65 -20.71 -1.97
N ILE A 268 0.41 -20.22 -2.01
CA ILE A 268 0.07 -18.86 -2.43
C ILE A 268 -0.69 -18.16 -1.31
N VAL A 269 -0.35 -16.91 -1.03
CA VAL A 269 -1.16 -16.05 -0.16
C VAL A 269 -2.13 -15.28 -1.03
N ALA A 270 -3.41 -15.55 -0.87
CA ALA A 270 -4.55 -14.92 -1.53
C ALA A 270 -5.76 -15.27 -0.65
N GLU A 271 -6.56 -14.29 -0.21
CA GLU A 271 -7.53 -14.41 0.91
C GLU A 271 -8.69 -15.39 0.65
N ASP A 272 -8.36 -16.66 0.41
CA ASP A 272 -9.19 -17.69 -0.21
C ASP A 272 -9.75 -17.30 -1.60
N ASP A 273 -9.19 -16.26 -2.23
CA ASP A 273 -9.53 -15.80 -3.58
C ASP A 273 -8.70 -16.55 -4.64
N LEU A 274 -9.38 -17.37 -5.44
CA LEU A 274 -8.75 -18.15 -6.51
C LEU A 274 -8.31 -17.29 -7.68
N ASP A 275 -9.01 -16.19 -7.97
CA ASP A 275 -8.66 -15.31 -9.08
C ASP A 275 -7.44 -14.46 -8.72
N GLU A 276 -7.36 -13.96 -7.48
CA GLU A 276 -6.15 -13.32 -6.96
C GLU A 276 -4.94 -14.27 -6.98
N ALA A 277 -5.14 -15.53 -6.57
CA ALA A 277 -4.08 -16.54 -6.61
C ALA A 277 -3.62 -16.86 -8.03
N ARG A 278 -4.56 -16.91 -8.98
CA ARG A 278 -4.31 -17.11 -10.41
C ARG A 278 -3.49 -15.94 -10.97
N GLU A 279 -3.88 -14.70 -10.68
CA GLU A 279 -3.16 -13.50 -11.11
C GLU A 279 -1.72 -13.48 -10.59
N LYS A 280 -1.51 -13.79 -9.30
CA LYS A 280 -0.16 -13.89 -8.72
C LYS A 280 0.70 -14.96 -9.39
N PHE A 281 0.13 -16.12 -9.71
CA PHE A 281 0.83 -17.17 -10.44
C PHE A 281 1.20 -16.75 -11.86
N ILE A 282 0.27 -16.12 -12.58
CA ILE A 282 0.52 -15.59 -13.93
C ILE A 282 1.63 -14.53 -13.88
N GLY A 283 1.55 -13.59 -12.94
CA GLY A 283 2.58 -12.56 -12.74
C GLY A 283 3.97 -13.16 -12.53
N ALA A 284 4.08 -14.20 -11.69
CA ALA A 284 5.33 -14.94 -11.49
C ALA A 284 5.85 -15.61 -12.76
N LEU A 285 4.97 -16.17 -13.60
CA LEU A 285 5.37 -16.78 -14.87
C LEU A 285 5.70 -15.76 -15.97
N GLN A 286 5.28 -14.51 -15.81
CA GLN A 286 5.60 -13.40 -16.71
C GLN A 286 6.86 -12.62 -16.30
N LEU A 287 7.26 -12.71 -15.02
CA LEU A 287 8.53 -12.16 -14.53
C LEU A 287 9.68 -12.79 -15.34
N ASP A 288 10.32 -11.93 -16.15
CA ASP A 288 11.21 -12.33 -17.23
C ASP A 288 12.41 -13.16 -16.74
N ARG A 289 12.81 -14.11 -17.59
CA ARG A 289 14.06 -14.86 -17.46
C ARG A 289 15.18 -13.92 -17.86
N ALA A 290 15.75 -13.20 -16.89
CA ALA A 290 16.77 -12.17 -17.08
C ALA A 290 18.02 -12.56 -17.91
N ASP A 291 18.16 -13.81 -18.36
CA ASP A 291 19.31 -14.35 -19.07
C ASP A 291 19.04 -14.90 -20.48
N ARG A 292 17.97 -14.50 -21.18
CA ARG A 292 17.82 -14.80 -22.61
C ARG A 292 18.84 -14.09 -23.53
N GLY A 293 19.90 -13.53 -22.95
CA GLY A 293 20.97 -12.79 -23.61
C GLY A 293 20.61 -11.33 -23.86
N LEU A 294 21.64 -10.48 -23.98
CA LEU A 294 21.52 -9.03 -24.16
C LEU A 294 20.54 -8.64 -25.28
N ARG A 295 20.47 -9.42 -26.36
CA ARG A 295 19.63 -9.13 -27.52
C ARG A 295 18.13 -9.30 -27.25
N MET A 296 17.73 -10.33 -26.50
CA MET A 296 16.32 -10.49 -26.10
C MET A 296 15.98 -9.51 -24.98
N ALA A 297 16.84 -9.36 -23.97
CA ALA A 297 16.63 -8.36 -22.91
C ALA A 297 16.48 -6.93 -23.46
N THR A 298 17.26 -6.58 -24.50
CA THR A 298 17.13 -5.28 -25.20
C THR A 298 15.83 -5.20 -26.00
N ALA A 299 15.42 -6.27 -26.69
CA ALA A 299 14.16 -6.31 -27.44
C ALA A 299 12.93 -6.24 -26.52
N ASP A 300 12.96 -6.94 -25.39
CA ASP A 300 11.90 -6.96 -24.38
C ASP A 300 11.83 -5.60 -23.64
N ALA A 301 12.98 -5.01 -23.30
CA ALA A 301 13.04 -3.64 -22.79
C ALA A 301 12.51 -2.62 -23.82
N GLN A 302 12.87 -2.75 -25.10
CA GLN A 302 12.35 -1.91 -26.17
C GLN A 302 10.85 -2.10 -26.38
N ALA A 303 10.32 -3.31 -26.27
CA ALA A 303 8.89 -3.61 -26.36
C ALA A 303 8.12 -3.05 -25.15
N ALA A 304 8.66 -3.19 -23.94
CA ALA A 304 8.11 -2.62 -22.71
C ALA A 304 8.08 -1.08 -22.77
N VAL A 305 9.14 -0.46 -23.32
CA VAL A 305 9.20 0.99 -23.54
C VAL A 305 8.28 1.43 -24.69
N ALA A 306 8.14 0.64 -25.76
CA ALA A 306 7.21 0.93 -26.85
C ALA A 306 5.75 0.93 -26.40
N GLY A 307 5.37 0.05 -25.46
CA GLY A 307 4.05 0.04 -24.83
C GLY A 307 3.75 1.26 -23.95
N LEU A 308 4.79 1.98 -23.49
CA LEU A 308 4.66 3.17 -22.64
C LEU A 308 4.55 4.49 -23.42
N ALA A 309 4.82 4.49 -24.74
CA ALA A 309 5.13 5.73 -25.46
C ALA A 309 4.06 6.27 -26.42
N ALA A 310 2.90 5.63 -26.61
CA ALA A 310 1.86 6.21 -27.48
C ALA A 310 0.42 6.00 -26.99
N GLU A 311 0.05 4.80 -26.53
CA GLU A 311 -1.35 4.46 -26.18
C GLU A 311 -1.49 3.71 -24.84
N GLY A 312 -0.57 3.93 -23.89
CA GLY A 312 -0.57 3.29 -22.58
C GLY A 312 -1.16 4.14 -21.43
N PRO A 313 -1.11 3.65 -20.18
CA PRO A 313 -1.68 4.31 -18.99
C PRO A 313 -1.19 5.75 -18.76
N VAL A 314 -0.02 6.10 -19.27
CA VAL A 314 0.56 7.45 -19.19
C VAL A 314 -0.27 8.48 -19.98
N LYS A 315 -0.92 8.09 -21.08
CA LYS A 315 -1.85 8.96 -21.81
C LYS A 315 -3.06 9.31 -20.96
N PHE A 316 -3.66 8.33 -20.29
CA PHE A 316 -4.79 8.54 -19.38
C PHE A 316 -4.42 9.50 -18.24
N VAL A 317 -3.24 9.33 -17.64
CA VAL A 317 -2.74 10.22 -16.58
C VAL A 317 -2.49 11.64 -17.12
N ASN A 318 -1.94 11.78 -18.32
CA ASN A 318 -1.69 13.09 -18.93
C ASN A 318 -2.99 13.80 -19.35
N ASP A 319 -3.95 13.08 -19.90
CA ASP A 319 -5.26 13.60 -20.29
C ASP A 319 -6.07 14.02 -19.05
N GLU A 320 -6.04 13.22 -17.98
CA GLU A 320 -6.70 13.58 -16.72
C GLU A 320 -6.00 14.76 -16.03
N ARG A 321 -4.66 14.85 -16.10
CA ARG A 321 -3.93 16.03 -15.62
C ARG A 321 -4.32 17.28 -16.39
N ALA A 322 -4.44 17.21 -17.72
CA ALA A 322 -4.87 18.34 -18.54
C ALA A 322 -6.32 18.76 -18.21
N ARG A 323 -7.22 17.79 -18.00
CA ARG A 323 -8.60 18.04 -17.57
C ARG A 323 -8.65 18.74 -16.21
N LEU A 324 -7.91 18.25 -15.21
CA LEU A 324 -7.86 18.85 -13.88
C LEU A 324 -7.32 20.28 -13.91
N VAL A 325 -6.30 20.55 -14.71
CA VAL A 325 -5.78 21.91 -14.92
C VAL A 325 -6.86 22.84 -15.50
N ALA A 326 -7.64 22.36 -16.46
CA ALA A 326 -8.74 23.16 -17.04
C ALA A 326 -9.86 23.45 -16.02
N VAL A 327 -10.20 22.49 -15.17
CA VAL A 327 -11.20 22.65 -14.11
C VAL A 327 -10.74 23.64 -13.05
N ILE A 328 -9.47 23.56 -12.62
CA ILE A 328 -8.88 24.51 -11.67
C ILE A 328 -8.93 25.94 -12.24
N ALA A 329 -8.51 26.11 -13.50
CA ALA A 329 -8.56 27.42 -14.15
C ALA A 329 -9.99 27.99 -14.28
N GLN A 330 -11.00 27.13 -14.43
CA GLN A 330 -12.40 27.57 -14.44
C GLN A 330 -12.86 28.00 -13.03
N ALA A 331 -12.54 27.21 -12.00
CA ALA A 331 -12.86 27.53 -10.62
C ALA A 331 -12.23 28.84 -10.15
N GLU A 332 -10.96 29.10 -10.53
CA GLU A 332 -10.28 30.36 -10.25
C GLU A 332 -10.96 31.56 -10.93
N ARG A 333 -11.42 31.41 -12.18
CA ARG A 333 -12.18 32.45 -12.88
C ARG A 333 -13.54 32.71 -12.23
N GLU A 334 -14.19 31.70 -11.68
CA GLU A 334 -15.45 31.84 -10.93
C GLU A 334 -15.23 32.53 -9.59
N ALA A 335 -14.21 32.12 -8.82
CA ALA A 335 -13.84 32.76 -7.57
C ALA A 335 -13.53 34.26 -7.77
N ALA A 336 -12.73 34.61 -8.77
CA ALA A 336 -12.42 36.01 -9.08
C ALA A 336 -13.66 36.83 -9.50
N ARG A 337 -14.68 36.21 -10.09
CA ARG A 337 -15.95 36.88 -10.39
C ARG A 337 -16.73 37.18 -9.12
N TRP A 338 -16.83 36.21 -8.21
CA TRP A 338 -17.52 36.38 -6.93
C TRP A 338 -16.83 37.38 -6.02
N GLU A 339 -15.49 37.39 -6.00
CA GLU A 339 -14.71 38.37 -5.24
C GLU A 339 -14.94 39.80 -5.74
N ARG A 340 -14.98 40.01 -7.07
CA ARG A 340 -15.35 41.31 -7.65
C ARG A 340 -16.78 41.72 -7.29
N ALA A 341 -17.73 40.79 -7.36
CA ALA A 341 -19.12 41.07 -7.00
C ALA A 341 -19.27 41.44 -5.51
N ALA A 342 -18.59 40.71 -4.63
CA ALA A 342 -18.53 41.00 -3.20
C ALA A 342 -17.90 42.39 -2.94
N GLY A 343 -16.81 42.73 -3.63
CA GLY A 343 -16.18 44.05 -3.53
C GLY A 343 -17.12 45.19 -3.94
N LEU A 344 -17.89 45.01 -5.01
CA LEU A 344 -18.89 46.01 -5.44
C LEU A 344 -20.02 46.15 -4.42
N LEU A 345 -20.54 45.05 -3.86
CA LEU A 345 -21.57 45.08 -2.84
C LEU A 345 -21.09 45.76 -1.55
N SER A 346 -19.85 45.48 -1.12
CA SER A 346 -19.25 46.16 0.03
C SER A 346 -19.11 47.67 -0.21
N ALA A 347 -18.65 48.09 -1.39
CA ALA A 347 -18.55 49.51 -1.74
C ALA A 347 -19.93 50.20 -1.77
N GLN A 348 -20.96 49.50 -2.25
CA GLN A 348 -22.33 50.00 -2.22
C GLN A 348 -22.87 50.12 -0.78
N ALA A 349 -22.60 49.13 0.07
CA ALA A 349 -22.99 49.17 1.48
C ALA A 349 -22.32 50.32 2.23
N GLU A 350 -21.04 50.58 1.98
CA GLU A 350 -20.34 51.75 2.53
C GLU A 350 -20.95 53.07 2.06
N THR A 351 -21.39 53.14 0.80
CA THR A 351 -22.03 54.34 0.24
C THR A 351 -23.37 54.59 0.92
N HIS A 352 -24.22 53.57 1.04
CA HIS A 352 -25.49 53.69 1.77
C HIS A 352 -25.30 54.04 3.24
N ALA A 353 -24.30 53.46 3.92
CA ALA A 353 -24.00 53.81 5.31
C ALA A 353 -23.63 55.30 5.46
N ARG A 354 -22.89 55.88 4.50
CA ARG A 354 -22.57 57.32 4.49
C ARG A 354 -23.82 58.18 4.23
N GLU A 355 -24.68 57.77 3.30
CA GLU A 355 -25.95 58.47 3.02
C GLU A 355 -26.90 58.43 4.22
N GLU A 356 -27.04 57.29 4.88
CA GLU A 356 -27.85 57.14 6.09
C GLU A 356 -27.31 57.98 7.26
N ALA A 357 -25.99 58.02 7.44
CA ALA A 357 -25.35 58.88 8.44
C ALA A 357 -25.64 60.36 8.15
N ALA A 358 -25.45 60.82 6.91
CA ALA A 358 -25.76 62.19 6.51
C ALA A 358 -27.24 62.54 6.72
N THR A 359 -28.16 61.61 6.40
CA THR A 359 -29.60 61.79 6.62
C THR A 359 -29.93 61.91 8.11
N ARG A 360 -29.31 61.07 8.95
CA ARG A 360 -29.48 61.09 10.40
C ARG A 360 -28.95 62.38 11.02
N ASP A 361 -27.80 62.85 10.56
CA ASP A 361 -27.21 64.12 10.99
C ASP A 361 -28.12 65.29 10.60
N ALA A 362 -28.64 65.30 9.37
CA ALA A 362 -29.59 66.32 8.91
C ALA A 362 -30.89 66.33 9.73
N LEU A 363 -31.43 65.15 10.08
CA LEU A 363 -32.60 65.04 10.94
C LEU A 363 -32.33 65.60 12.34
N THR A 364 -31.16 65.27 12.92
CA THR A 364 -30.76 65.79 14.24
C THR A 364 -30.66 67.32 14.24
N VAL A 365 -30.10 67.92 13.17
CA VAL A 365 -30.05 69.38 13.00
C VAL A 365 -31.46 69.97 12.86
N ALA A 366 -32.34 69.33 12.09
CA ALA A 366 -33.71 69.78 11.91
C ALA A 366 -34.53 69.72 13.22
N GLU A 367 -34.38 68.66 14.01
CA GLU A 367 -35.02 68.52 15.33
C GLU A 367 -34.52 69.58 16.32
N ALA A 368 -33.22 69.86 16.34
CA ALA A 368 -32.64 70.93 17.15
C ALA A 368 -33.19 72.30 16.72
N HIS A 369 -33.31 72.55 15.42
CA HIS A 369 -33.90 73.79 14.90
C HIS A 369 -35.39 73.92 15.25
N LEU A 370 -36.18 72.84 15.11
CA LEU A 370 -37.59 72.81 15.51
C LEU A 370 -37.74 73.16 16.99
N THR A 371 -36.92 72.56 17.85
CA THR A 371 -36.92 72.83 19.29
C THR A 371 -36.60 74.30 19.57
N SER A 372 -35.60 74.88 18.89
CA SER A 372 -35.27 76.30 19.02
C SER A 372 -36.42 77.21 18.62
N VAL A 373 -37.07 76.95 17.47
CA VAL A 373 -38.21 77.74 16.99
C VAL A 373 -39.40 77.61 17.93
N GLN A 374 -39.66 76.41 18.47
CA GLN A 374 -40.70 76.20 19.47
C GLN A 374 -40.43 77.00 20.76
N CYS A 375 -39.19 76.99 21.26
CA CYS A 375 -38.81 77.79 22.42
C CYS A 375 -39.00 79.29 22.17
N GLU A 376 -38.57 79.81 21.01
CA GLU A 376 -38.70 81.22 20.64
C GLU A 376 -40.17 81.63 20.49
N ALA A 377 -40.99 80.79 19.84
CA ALA A 377 -42.42 81.03 19.71
C ALA A 377 -43.13 80.98 21.07
N MET A 378 -42.77 80.02 21.94
CA MET A 378 -43.30 79.94 23.30
C MET A 378 -42.91 81.15 24.13
N GLU A 379 -41.68 81.68 23.99
CA GLU A 379 -41.24 82.88 24.71
C GLU A 379 -42.10 84.12 24.37
N SER A 380 -42.52 84.25 23.11
CA SER A 380 -43.42 85.33 22.67
C SER A 380 -44.88 85.11 23.08
N LEU A 381 -45.37 83.87 23.00
CA LEU A 381 -46.78 83.54 23.20
C LEU A 381 -47.16 83.32 24.67
N LEU A 382 -46.23 82.86 25.53
CA LEU A 382 -46.52 82.61 26.94
C LEU A 382 -47.05 83.86 27.66
N PRO A 383 -46.42 85.04 27.53
CA PRO A 383 -46.90 86.26 28.19
C PRO A 383 -48.32 86.64 27.74
N HIS A 384 -48.64 86.47 26.46
CA HIS A 384 -49.98 86.73 25.92
C HIS A 384 -51.00 85.72 26.46
N ALA A 385 -50.68 84.42 26.44
CA ALA A 385 -51.56 83.38 26.97
C ALA A 385 -51.79 83.51 28.49
N VAL A 386 -50.77 83.93 29.25
CA VAL A 386 -50.90 84.24 30.68
C VAL A 386 -51.78 85.47 30.89
N ALA A 387 -51.59 86.53 30.10
CA ALA A 387 -52.42 87.74 30.19
C ALA A 387 -53.89 87.47 29.84
N ASP A 388 -54.15 86.72 28.76
CA ASP A 388 -55.51 86.33 28.35
C ASP A 388 -56.16 85.43 29.41
N GLY A 389 -55.41 84.46 29.94
CA GLY A 389 -55.87 83.60 31.02
C GLY A 389 -56.19 84.38 32.30
N GLN A 390 -55.37 85.37 32.65
CA GLN A 390 -55.63 86.25 33.79
C GLN A 390 -56.87 87.12 33.55
N ALA A 391 -57.03 87.66 32.34
CA ALA A 391 -58.21 88.44 31.96
C ALA A 391 -59.51 87.62 32.05
N TYR A 392 -59.45 86.34 31.66
CA TYR A 392 -60.57 85.40 31.82
C TYR A 392 -60.91 85.16 33.29
N ILE A 393 -59.91 84.89 34.13
CA ILE A 393 -60.11 84.69 35.57
C ILE A 393 -60.70 85.95 36.21
N ASP A 394 -60.15 87.13 35.93
CA ASP A 394 -60.63 88.41 36.45
C ASP A 394 -62.06 88.73 35.97
N ALA A 395 -62.42 88.35 34.75
CA ALA A 395 -63.79 88.48 34.25
C ALA A 395 -64.76 87.55 34.98
N TYR A 396 -64.32 86.32 35.26
CA TYR A 396 -65.11 85.33 36.00
C TYR A 396 -65.30 85.72 37.47
N GLU A 397 -64.27 86.24 38.13
CA GLU A 397 -64.38 86.79 39.50
C GLU A 397 -65.34 87.97 39.55
N ARG A 398 -65.26 88.91 38.59
CA ARG A 398 -66.23 90.02 38.49
C ARG A 398 -67.66 89.52 38.28
N GLN A 399 -67.85 88.45 37.53
CA GLN A 399 -69.17 87.83 37.34
C GLN A 399 -69.68 87.21 38.65
N ALA A 400 -68.81 86.52 39.40
CA ALA A 400 -69.15 85.95 40.70
C ALA A 400 -69.52 87.05 41.72
N ASP A 401 -68.73 88.12 41.81
CA ASP A 401 -69.01 89.27 42.66
C ASP A 401 -70.35 89.94 42.29
N ALA A 402 -70.63 90.11 40.99
CA ALA A 402 -71.91 90.66 40.53
C ALA A 402 -73.10 89.74 40.83
N TRP A 403 -72.87 88.42 40.87
CA TRP A 403 -73.88 87.42 41.22
C TRP A 403 -74.21 87.47 42.72
N ASP A 404 -73.19 87.57 43.58
CA ASP A 404 -73.34 87.75 45.02
C ASP A 404 -73.99 89.10 45.37
N GLU A 405 -73.65 90.18 44.65
CA GLU A 405 -74.30 91.49 44.78
C GLU A 405 -75.80 91.41 44.39
N SER A 406 -76.13 90.74 43.29
CA SER A 406 -77.51 90.49 42.86
C SER A 406 -78.34 89.75 43.93
N ASN A 407 -77.73 88.80 44.63
CA ASN A 407 -78.41 87.99 45.66
C ASN A 407 -78.55 88.71 47.01
N SER A 408 -77.74 89.73 47.29
CA SER A 408 -77.74 90.47 48.57
C SER A 408 -78.57 91.77 48.56
N VAL A 409 -79.04 92.25 47.39
CA VAL A 409 -79.78 93.52 47.26
C VAL A 409 -81.31 93.37 47.43
N GLY A 410 -81.91 94.27 48.23
CA GLY A 410 -83.35 94.32 48.53
C GLY A 410 -84.26 94.77 47.35
N ARG A 411 -85.60 94.64 47.54
CA ARG A 411 -86.65 94.73 46.49
C ARG A 411 -86.60 95.95 45.57
N LEU A 412 -86.02 97.07 46.01
CA LEU A 412 -85.94 98.33 45.25
C LEU A 412 -84.67 98.45 44.37
N GLY A 413 -83.59 97.69 44.63
CA GLY A 413 -82.33 97.75 43.87
C GLY A 413 -82.13 96.61 42.86
N ARG A 414 -82.97 95.57 42.90
CA ARG A 414 -82.81 94.32 42.14
C ARG A 414 -82.73 94.47 40.61
N ARG A 415 -83.40 95.47 40.03
CA ARG A 415 -83.34 95.72 38.57
C ARG A 415 -82.03 96.36 38.10
N ALA A 416 -81.31 97.05 38.98
CA ALA A 416 -80.00 97.61 38.63
C ALA A 416 -78.91 96.53 38.75
N ALA A 417 -78.94 95.74 39.83
CA ALA A 417 -78.02 94.63 40.05
C ALA A 417 -78.13 93.55 38.95
N ASN A 418 -79.35 93.15 38.57
CA ASN A 418 -79.53 92.17 37.48
C ASN A 418 -78.98 92.66 36.12
N ARG A 419 -79.11 93.96 35.79
CA ARG A 419 -78.55 94.50 34.55
C ARG A 419 -77.02 94.53 34.57
N ARG A 420 -76.42 94.74 35.74
CA ARG A 420 -74.96 94.70 35.90
C ARG A 420 -74.43 93.27 35.78
N LEU A 421 -75.10 92.29 36.39
CA LEU A 421 -74.78 90.88 36.23
C LEU A 421 -74.88 90.42 34.76
N GLU A 422 -75.92 90.85 34.04
CA GLU A 422 -76.12 90.52 32.63
C GLU A 422 -75.01 91.12 31.74
N ALA A 423 -74.58 92.36 32.01
CA ALA A 423 -73.47 92.99 31.31
C ALA A 423 -72.12 92.28 31.58
N VAL A 424 -71.80 92.01 32.84
CA VAL A 424 -70.54 91.35 33.23
C VAL A 424 -70.50 89.88 32.77
N SER A 425 -71.66 89.20 32.78
CA SER A 425 -71.77 87.84 32.22
C SER A 425 -71.58 87.78 30.71
N THR A 426 -71.82 88.89 30.00
CA THR A 426 -71.56 88.97 28.56
C THR A 426 -70.06 89.19 28.31
N GLU A 427 -69.43 90.10 29.07
CA GLU A 427 -67.98 90.33 29.01
C GLU A 427 -67.17 89.07 29.35
N ALA A 428 -67.57 88.29 30.36
CA ALA A 428 -66.91 87.03 30.72
C ALA A 428 -67.13 85.89 29.71
N HIS A 429 -68.07 86.04 28.77
CA HIS A 429 -68.28 85.07 27.69
C HIS A 429 -67.48 85.43 26.41
N GLU A 430 -67.06 86.69 26.30
CA GLU A 430 -66.29 87.22 25.17
C GLU A 430 -64.78 87.26 25.44
N ALA A 431 -64.36 87.33 26.72
CA ALA A 431 -62.99 87.12 27.19
C ALA A 431 -62.70 85.62 27.34
#